data_AF-A0AAV4DJY7-F1
#
_entry.id   AF-A0AAV4DJY7-F1
#
_cell.length_a   1.000
_cell.length_b   1.000
_cell.length_c   1.000
_cell.angle_alpha   90.00
_cell.angle_beta   90.00
_cell.angle_gamma   90.00
#
_symmetry.space_group_name_H-M   'P 1'
#
loop_
_entity.id
_entity.type
_entity.pdbx_description
1 polymer ?
#
loop_
_entity_poly.entity_id
_entity_poly.type
_entity_poly.pdbx_seq_one_letter_code
_entity_poly.pdbx_strand_id
1 'polypeptide(L)'
;MASTSPAKPASSGQGKGGNAFVKAYLVAYNVGQMLGWLALLVIMLSHVFTKRTVLGLYKQVEDILLICQTAAVLEILHSMVGLVRSNWLLTAFQVYSRVFLLWGVIWSVPAASEGVPVVMWFTAWTITEIVRYSFYFFSLLPGEVPYFLVWFRYTFFILLYPIGVTGELMSIFAALPVVKKTNMYSFDLPNKYNVSFSYFYYLCFIMVSYLPVFPQLYLHMFSQRKKVLGRRSIEGAQKKDN
;
A
#
# COMPACT_ATOMS: atom_id res chain seq x y z
N MET A 1 -2.64 -1.54 3.89
CA MET A 1 -1.74 -2.60 4.44
C MET A 1 -2.49 -3.82 4.99
N ALA A 2 -3.81 -3.79 5.22
CA ALA A 2 -4.57 -4.97 5.65
C ALA A 2 -4.91 -5.91 4.48
N SER A 3 -3.90 -6.48 3.83
CA SER A 3 -4.12 -7.34 2.66
C SER A 3 -4.94 -8.57 3.04
N THR A 4 -6.02 -8.77 2.28
CA THR A 4 -6.74 -10.02 2.12
C THR A 4 -5.78 -11.14 1.68
N SER A 5 -6.15 -12.37 2.08
CA SER A 5 -5.47 -13.66 1.88
C SER A 5 -4.39 -13.76 0.81
N PRO A 6 -3.36 -14.62 1.04
CA PRO A 6 -2.27 -14.84 0.09
C PRO A 6 -2.82 -15.09 -1.30
N ALA A 7 -2.19 -14.47 -2.31
CA ALA A 7 -2.48 -14.64 -3.72
C ALA A 7 -2.33 -16.11 -4.13
N LYS A 8 -3.31 -16.94 -3.79
CA LYS A 8 -3.46 -18.27 -4.33
C LYS A 8 -4.22 -18.09 -5.65
N PRO A 9 -3.65 -18.55 -6.79
CA PRO A 9 -4.39 -18.55 -8.04
C PRO A 9 -5.72 -19.28 -7.83
N ALA A 10 -6.79 -18.75 -8.41
CA ALA A 10 -8.10 -19.36 -8.30
C ALA A 10 -8.06 -20.76 -8.94
N SER A 11 -8.16 -21.80 -8.11
CA SER A 11 -8.38 -23.16 -8.60
C SER A 11 -9.84 -23.31 -9.04
N SER A 12 -10.13 -23.13 -10.32
CA SER A 12 -11.36 -23.64 -10.93
C SER A 12 -11.17 -23.87 -12.42
N GLY A 13 -11.15 -25.14 -12.81
CA GLY A 13 -11.64 -25.66 -14.08
C GLY A 13 -10.96 -25.18 -15.37
N GLN A 14 -10.22 -26.10 -16.00
CA GLN A 14 -9.96 -26.21 -17.45
C GLN A 14 -8.89 -25.29 -18.08
N GLY A 15 -7.99 -25.92 -18.85
CA GLY A 15 -7.03 -25.28 -19.76
C GLY A 15 -5.60 -25.15 -19.25
N LYS A 16 -4.77 -26.20 -19.43
CA LYS A 16 -3.33 -26.21 -19.08
C LYS A 16 -2.49 -25.09 -19.75
N GLY A 17 -3.01 -24.39 -20.78
CA GLY A 17 -2.32 -23.30 -21.49
C GLY A 17 -2.58 -21.88 -20.95
N GLY A 18 -3.80 -21.55 -20.53
CA GLY A 18 -4.15 -20.19 -20.05
C GLY A 18 -3.52 -19.86 -18.68
N ASN A 19 -3.32 -20.89 -17.86
CA ASN A 19 -2.82 -20.74 -16.49
C ASN A 19 -1.32 -20.38 -16.43
N ALA A 20 -0.54 -20.79 -17.43
CA ALA A 20 0.90 -20.50 -17.49
C ALA A 20 1.16 -19.04 -17.89
N PHE A 21 0.43 -18.51 -18.86
CA PHE A 21 0.56 -17.12 -19.31
C PHE A 21 0.15 -16.14 -18.20
N VAL A 22 -0.99 -16.37 -17.56
CA VAL A 22 -1.44 -15.54 -16.42
C VAL A 22 -0.42 -15.57 -15.28
N LYS A 23 0.13 -16.75 -14.98
CA LYS A 23 1.16 -16.89 -13.96
C LYS A 23 2.45 -16.15 -14.32
N ALA A 24 2.92 -16.25 -15.57
CA ALA A 24 4.09 -15.52 -16.05
C ALA A 24 3.89 -14.00 -15.99
N TYR A 25 2.71 -13.52 -16.40
CA TYR A 25 2.32 -12.12 -16.27
C TYR A 25 2.34 -11.64 -14.82
N LEU A 26 1.72 -12.39 -13.90
CA LEU A 26 1.71 -12.03 -12.48
C LEU A 26 3.11 -12.05 -11.88
N VAL A 27 3.96 -13.00 -12.29
CA VAL A 27 5.38 -13.02 -11.87
C VAL A 27 6.10 -11.76 -12.35
N ALA A 28 5.98 -11.42 -13.63
CA ALA A 28 6.62 -10.22 -14.20
C ALA A 28 6.12 -8.94 -13.51
N TYR A 29 4.81 -8.83 -13.26
CA TYR A 29 4.21 -7.71 -12.53
C TYR A 29 4.76 -7.58 -11.11
N ASN A 30 4.78 -8.67 -10.34
CA ASN A 30 5.28 -8.64 -8.96
C ASN A 30 6.78 -8.34 -8.90
N VAL A 31 7.58 -8.86 -9.83
CA VAL A 31 9.02 -8.55 -9.92
C VAL A 31 9.23 -7.09 -10.30
N GLY A 32 8.51 -6.57 -11.31
CA GLY A 32 8.60 -5.17 -11.72
C GLY A 32 8.26 -4.21 -10.58
N GLN A 33 7.16 -4.48 -9.87
CA GLN A 33 6.80 -3.73 -8.67
C GLN A 33 7.87 -3.83 -7.59
N MET A 34 8.35 -5.04 -7.26
CA MET A 34 9.41 -5.23 -6.26
C MET A 34 10.67 -4.44 -6.61
N LEU A 35 11.11 -4.46 -7.87
CA LEU A 35 12.27 -3.70 -8.33
C LEU A 35 12.03 -2.18 -8.25
N GLY A 36 10.83 -1.70 -8.59
CA GLY A 36 10.46 -0.29 -8.44
C GLY A 36 10.56 0.18 -6.98
N TRP A 37 10.01 -0.59 -6.04
CA TRP A 37 10.10 -0.28 -4.61
C TRP A 37 11.52 -0.43 -4.04
N LEU A 38 12.32 -1.36 -4.55
CA LEU A 38 13.74 -1.46 -4.21
C LEU A 38 14.54 -0.26 -4.73
N ALA A 39 14.27 0.21 -5.94
CA ALA A 39 14.90 1.42 -6.47
C ALA A 39 14.56 2.65 -5.61
N LEU A 40 13.30 2.79 -5.21
CA LEU A 40 12.85 3.83 -4.28
C LEU A 40 13.61 3.77 -2.93
N LEU A 41 13.83 2.57 -2.38
CA LEU A 41 14.61 2.38 -1.17
C LEU A 41 16.06 2.84 -1.36
N VAL A 42 16.69 2.45 -2.47
CA VAL A 42 18.08 2.85 -2.78
C VAL A 42 18.20 4.36 -2.92
N ILE A 43 17.31 5.01 -3.67
CA ILE A 43 17.31 6.47 -3.84
C ILE A 43 17.16 7.17 -2.49
N MET A 44 16.25 6.70 -1.64
CA MET A 44 16.06 7.25 -0.30
C MET A 44 17.31 7.11 0.56
N LEU A 45 17.93 5.93 0.61
CA LEU A 45 19.15 5.72 1.38
C LEU A 45 20.28 6.60 0.85
N SER A 46 20.50 6.63 -0.47
CA SER A 46 21.50 7.50 -1.10
C SER A 46 21.27 8.98 -0.78
N HIS A 47 20.03 9.47 -0.84
CA HIS A 47 19.71 10.85 -0.49
C HIS A 47 20.06 11.17 0.97
N VAL A 48 19.67 10.30 1.90
CA VAL A 48 19.96 10.48 3.33
C VAL A 48 21.46 10.44 3.61
N PHE A 49 22.19 9.50 2.99
CA PHE A 49 23.64 9.39 3.19
C PHE A 49 24.42 10.57 2.58
N THR A 50 24.05 11.02 1.38
CA THR A 50 24.76 12.09 0.67
C THR A 50 24.39 13.47 1.17
N LYS A 51 23.09 13.75 1.35
CA LYS A 51 22.59 15.10 1.67
C LYS A 51 22.42 15.33 3.17
N ARG A 52 22.39 14.26 3.99
CA ARG A 52 22.13 14.31 5.45
C ARG A 52 20.88 15.12 5.82
N THR A 53 19.92 15.21 4.91
CA THR A 53 18.65 15.90 5.09
C THR A 53 17.55 15.11 4.40
N VAL A 54 16.33 15.29 4.91
CA VAL A 54 15.11 14.69 4.36
C VAL A 54 14.40 15.63 3.39
N LEU A 55 14.82 16.90 3.35
CA LEU A 55 14.28 17.89 2.43
C LEU A 55 14.65 17.54 0.99
N GLY A 56 13.69 17.71 0.08
CA GLY A 56 13.85 17.36 -1.33
C GLY A 56 13.89 15.87 -1.64
N LEU A 57 13.68 14.98 -0.66
CA LEU A 57 13.58 13.53 -0.90
C LEU A 57 12.45 13.23 -1.90
N TYR A 58 11.26 13.79 -1.66
CA TYR A 58 10.08 13.54 -2.49
C TYR A 58 10.36 13.82 -3.97
N LYS A 59 10.99 14.96 -4.29
CA LYS A 59 11.31 15.35 -5.67
C LYS A 59 12.18 14.33 -6.42
N GLN A 60 13.01 13.55 -5.73
CA GLN A 60 13.84 12.53 -6.38
C GLN A 60 13.10 11.21 -6.59
N VAL A 61 12.08 10.94 -5.77
CA VAL A 61 11.35 9.67 -5.78
C VAL A 61 9.98 9.79 -6.46
N GLU A 62 9.49 11.00 -6.69
CA GLU A 62 8.13 11.31 -7.16
C GLU A 62 7.75 10.51 -8.40
N ASP A 63 8.53 10.58 -9.48
CA ASP A 63 8.20 9.93 -10.75
C ASP A 63 8.03 8.41 -10.58
N ILE A 64 9.01 7.77 -9.95
CA ILE A 64 9.01 6.31 -9.74
C ILE A 64 7.89 5.92 -8.78
N LEU A 65 7.67 6.70 -7.72
CA LEU A 65 6.63 6.47 -6.72
C LEU A 65 5.23 6.57 -7.34
N LEU A 66 4.98 7.59 -8.16
CA LEU A 66 3.72 7.77 -8.87
C LEU A 66 3.46 6.62 -9.83
N ILE A 67 4.46 6.17 -10.59
CA ILE A 67 4.34 5.02 -11.49
C ILE A 67 4.02 3.75 -10.71
N CYS A 68 4.80 3.42 -9.66
CA CYS A 68 4.62 2.21 -8.87
C CYS A 68 3.25 2.18 -8.18
N GLN A 69 2.85 3.30 -7.57
CA GLN A 69 1.59 3.42 -6.84
C GLN A 69 0.38 3.41 -7.77
N THR A 70 0.49 4.02 -8.96
CA THR A 70 -0.59 4.00 -9.97
C THR A 70 -0.71 2.61 -10.59
N ALA A 71 0.41 1.91 -10.82
CA ALA A 71 0.39 0.53 -11.28
C ALA A 71 -0.30 -0.43 -10.29
N ALA A 72 -0.38 -0.09 -8.99
CA ALA A 72 -1.13 -0.86 -8.00
C ALA A 72 -2.66 -0.85 -8.26
N VAL A 73 -3.19 0.07 -9.06
CA VAL A 73 -4.59 0.04 -9.52
C VAL A 73 -4.88 -1.24 -10.33
N LEU A 74 -3.88 -1.78 -11.02
CA LEU A 74 -4.01 -3.07 -11.71
C LEU A 74 -4.34 -4.21 -10.75
N GLU A 75 -3.96 -4.13 -9.46
CA GLU A 75 -4.32 -5.16 -8.47
C GLU A 75 -5.83 -5.23 -8.24
N ILE A 76 -6.51 -4.07 -8.31
CA ILE A 76 -7.98 -4.01 -8.25
C ILE A 76 -8.54 -4.80 -9.43
N LEU A 77 -8.04 -4.54 -10.64
CA LEU A 77 -8.47 -5.25 -11.86
C LEU A 77 -8.18 -6.76 -11.76
N HIS A 78 -7.01 -7.15 -11.27
CA HIS A 78 -6.66 -8.57 -11.08
C HIS A 78 -7.64 -9.27 -10.13
N SER A 79 -8.06 -8.59 -9.06
CA SER A 79 -9.06 -9.14 -8.14
C SER A 79 -10.48 -9.14 -8.70
N MET A 80 -10.87 -8.14 -9.49
CA MET A 80 -12.19 -8.05 -10.14
C MET A 80 -12.37 -9.12 -11.22
N VAL A 81 -11.36 -9.35 -12.05
CA VAL A 81 -11.36 -10.36 -13.12
C VAL A 81 -11.17 -11.78 -12.55
N GLY A 82 -10.88 -11.91 -11.26
CA GLY A 82 -10.71 -13.20 -10.59
C GLY A 82 -9.35 -13.87 -10.86
N LEU A 83 -8.37 -13.12 -11.37
CA LEU A 83 -6.97 -13.59 -11.50
C LEU A 83 -6.38 -13.91 -10.13
N VAL A 84 -6.81 -13.18 -9.09
CA VAL A 84 -6.39 -13.37 -7.71
C VAL A 84 -7.61 -13.50 -6.80
N ARG A 85 -7.63 -14.51 -5.92
CA ARG A 85 -8.66 -14.68 -4.90
C ARG A 85 -8.53 -13.62 -3.80
N SER A 86 -9.14 -12.46 -4.02
CA SER A 86 -9.22 -11.37 -3.05
C SER A 86 -10.61 -10.73 -3.06
N ASN A 87 -11.02 -10.12 -1.95
CA ASN A 87 -12.16 -9.22 -1.95
C ASN A 87 -11.74 -7.92 -2.66
N TRP A 88 -12.22 -7.73 -3.89
CA TRP A 88 -11.87 -6.60 -4.74
C TRP A 88 -12.19 -5.25 -4.08
N LEU A 89 -13.25 -5.17 -3.27
CA LEU A 89 -13.64 -3.94 -2.59
C LEU A 89 -12.62 -3.55 -1.51
N LEU A 90 -12.12 -4.54 -0.75
CA LEU A 90 -11.06 -4.32 0.23
C LEU A 90 -9.74 -3.93 -0.44
N THR A 91 -9.40 -4.56 -1.58
CA THR A 91 -8.24 -4.16 -2.39
C THR A 91 -8.39 -2.74 -2.92
N ALA A 92 -9.58 -2.37 -3.41
CA ALA A 92 -9.88 -1.04 -3.91
C ALA A 92 -9.70 0.03 -2.84
N PHE A 93 -10.27 -0.14 -1.64
CA PHE A 93 -10.09 0.82 -0.55
C PHE A 93 -8.62 1.02 -0.16
N GLN A 94 -7.83 -0.06 -0.18
CA GLN A 94 -6.42 -0.01 0.18
C GLN A 94 -5.57 0.73 -0.84
N VAL A 95 -5.82 0.48 -2.13
CA VAL A 95 -5.11 1.16 -3.21
C VAL A 95 -5.57 2.62 -3.31
N TYR A 96 -6.88 2.85 -3.22
CA TYR A 96 -7.49 4.19 -3.24
C TYR A 96 -6.88 5.12 -2.19
N SER A 97 -6.79 4.67 -0.93
CA SER A 97 -6.22 5.49 0.16
C SER A 97 -4.83 6.03 -0.17
N ARG A 98 -3.95 5.22 -0.77
CA ARG A 98 -2.58 5.63 -1.12
C ARG A 98 -2.50 6.47 -2.38
N VAL A 99 -3.25 6.10 -3.41
CA VAL A 99 -3.37 6.88 -4.65
C VAL A 99 -3.93 8.26 -4.33
N PHE A 100 -4.94 8.33 -3.46
CA PHE A 100 -5.52 9.58 -2.98
C PHE A 100 -4.49 10.44 -2.25
N LEU A 101 -3.70 9.85 -1.35
CA LEU A 101 -2.64 10.61 -0.68
C LEU A 101 -1.64 11.19 -1.70
N LEU A 102 -1.14 10.39 -2.64
CA LEU A 102 -0.15 10.87 -3.61
C LEU A 102 -0.73 11.93 -4.53
N TRP A 103 -1.84 11.64 -5.21
CA TRP A 103 -2.37 12.54 -6.24
C TRP A 103 -3.25 13.66 -5.67
N GLY A 104 -4.15 13.31 -4.76
CA GLY A 104 -5.10 14.26 -4.17
C GLY A 104 -4.46 15.20 -3.16
N VAL A 105 -3.41 14.76 -2.46
CA VAL A 105 -2.81 15.57 -1.38
C VAL A 105 -1.43 16.06 -1.76
N ILE A 106 -0.47 15.14 -1.96
CA ILE A 106 0.95 15.52 -2.10
C ILE A 106 1.22 16.23 -3.43
N TRP A 107 0.76 15.67 -4.54
CA TRP A 107 0.94 16.25 -5.88
C TRP A 107 0.16 17.57 -6.03
N SER A 108 -1.05 17.63 -5.46
CA SER A 108 -1.90 18.82 -5.50
C SER A 108 -1.39 19.95 -4.59
N VAL A 109 -0.71 19.62 -3.50
CA VAL A 109 -0.17 20.58 -2.53
C VAL A 109 1.32 20.28 -2.30
N PRO A 110 2.22 20.83 -3.14
CA PRO A 110 3.66 20.58 -3.02
C PRO A 110 4.24 20.98 -1.65
N ALA A 111 3.62 21.93 -0.94
CA ALA A 111 4.02 22.28 0.43
C ALA A 111 3.86 21.11 1.43
N ALA A 112 2.98 20.15 1.15
CA ALA A 112 2.78 18.95 1.96
C ALA A 112 3.74 17.80 1.58
N SER A 113 4.57 17.98 0.53
CA SER A 113 5.51 16.97 0.03
C SER A 113 6.88 17.02 0.71
N GLU A 114 7.01 17.75 1.83
CA GLU A 114 8.29 17.91 2.53
C GLU A 114 8.19 17.56 4.02
N GLY A 115 9.37 17.28 4.59
CA GLY A 115 9.53 17.08 6.03
C GLY A 115 9.38 15.63 6.51
N VAL A 116 9.32 15.51 7.84
CA VAL A 116 9.24 14.22 8.55
C VAL A 116 8.01 13.38 8.16
N PRO A 117 6.79 13.96 7.94
CA PRO A 117 5.62 13.17 7.57
C PRO A 117 5.86 12.30 6.33
N VAL A 118 6.50 12.88 5.31
CA VAL A 118 6.84 12.19 4.06
C VAL A 118 7.75 11.01 4.30
N VAL A 119 8.82 11.19 5.07
CA VAL A 119 9.76 10.11 5.38
C VAL A 119 9.08 8.97 6.13
N MET A 120 8.18 9.29 7.07
CA MET A 120 7.47 8.29 7.86
C MET A 120 6.63 7.36 6.98
N TRP A 121 5.68 7.92 6.20
CA TRP A 121 4.83 7.10 5.36
C TRP A 121 5.61 6.47 4.21
N PHE A 122 6.55 7.20 3.60
CA PHE A 122 7.33 6.67 2.48
C PHE A 122 8.19 5.48 2.88
N THR A 123 8.88 5.55 4.02
CA THR A 123 9.68 4.43 4.54
C THR A 123 8.79 3.24 4.88
N ALA A 124 7.67 3.50 5.57
CA ALA A 124 6.72 2.46 5.96
C ALA A 124 6.11 1.74 4.74
N TRP A 125 5.74 2.50 3.71
CA TRP A 125 5.23 1.97 2.46
C TRP A 125 6.31 1.16 1.76
N THR A 126 7.49 1.74 1.54
CA THR A 126 8.58 1.08 0.80
C THR A 126 8.92 -0.29 1.36
N ILE A 127 9.14 -0.39 2.68
CA ILE A 127 9.45 -1.68 3.32
C ILE A 127 8.28 -2.66 3.18
N THR A 128 7.05 -2.18 3.40
CA THR A 128 5.86 -3.05 3.33
C THR A 128 5.61 -3.57 1.92
N GLU A 129 5.81 -2.73 0.90
CA GLU A 129 5.62 -3.09 -0.50
C GLU A 129 6.66 -4.10 -0.97
N ILE A 130 7.95 -3.90 -0.62
CA ILE A 130 9.02 -4.87 -0.94
C ILE A 130 8.66 -6.25 -0.37
N VAL A 131 8.26 -6.32 0.91
CA VAL A 131 7.87 -7.58 1.54
C VAL A 131 6.61 -8.17 0.89
N ARG A 132 5.64 -7.33 0.52
CA ARG A 132 4.39 -7.78 -0.12
C ARG A 132 4.64 -8.42 -1.48
N TYR A 133 5.34 -7.72 -2.37
CA TYR A 133 5.62 -8.21 -3.72
C TYR A 133 6.59 -9.38 -3.70
N SER A 134 7.58 -9.39 -2.79
CA SER A 134 8.42 -10.58 -2.57
C SER A 134 7.56 -11.79 -2.17
N PHE A 135 6.65 -11.63 -1.21
CA PHE A 135 5.75 -12.71 -0.81
C PHE A 135 4.87 -13.18 -1.97
N TYR A 136 4.30 -12.26 -2.77
CA TYR A 136 3.48 -12.63 -3.92
C TYR A 136 4.27 -13.38 -4.98
N PHE A 137 5.49 -12.93 -5.31
CA PHE A 137 6.40 -13.63 -6.20
C PHE A 137 6.67 -15.07 -5.74
N PHE A 138 7.11 -15.26 -4.49
CA PHE A 138 7.38 -16.60 -3.96
C PHE A 138 6.12 -17.46 -3.84
N SER A 139 4.95 -16.87 -3.61
CA SER A 139 3.68 -17.62 -3.56
C SER A 139 3.23 -18.15 -4.92
N LEU A 140 3.74 -17.59 -6.02
CA LEU A 140 3.49 -18.08 -7.37
C LEU A 140 4.46 -19.20 -7.77
N LEU A 141 5.68 -19.23 -7.25
CA LEU A 141 6.66 -20.27 -7.57
C LEU A 141 6.25 -21.65 -7.01
N PRO A 142 6.64 -22.76 -7.67
CA PRO A 142 6.46 -24.09 -7.10
C PRO A 142 7.37 -24.23 -5.87
N GLY A 143 6.76 -24.40 -4.69
CA GLY A 143 7.47 -24.54 -3.42
C GLY A 143 6.72 -23.88 -2.26
N GLU A 144 7.25 -24.04 -1.04
CA GLU A 144 6.75 -23.31 0.12
C GLU A 144 7.39 -21.92 0.20
N VAL A 145 6.58 -20.90 0.51
CA VAL A 145 7.11 -19.54 0.74
C VAL A 145 8.04 -19.56 1.96
N PRO A 146 9.28 -19.03 1.83
CA PRO A 146 10.26 -19.02 2.91
C PRO A 146 9.69 -18.44 4.22
N TYR A 147 10.00 -19.09 5.34
CA TYR A 147 9.42 -18.73 6.64
C TYR A 147 9.70 -17.27 7.03
N PHE A 148 10.91 -16.77 6.78
CA PHE A 148 11.29 -15.40 7.11
C PHE A 148 10.42 -14.35 6.39
N LEU A 149 10.08 -14.56 5.12
CA LEU A 149 9.20 -13.64 4.37
C LEU A 149 7.78 -13.63 4.94
N VAL A 150 7.28 -14.80 5.32
CA VAL A 150 5.98 -14.92 5.98
C VAL A 150 6.01 -14.21 7.32
N TRP A 151 7.06 -14.42 8.10
CA TRP A 151 7.24 -13.76 9.39
C TRP A 151 7.31 -12.23 9.25
N PHE A 152 8.09 -11.71 8.31
CA PHE A 152 8.18 -10.27 8.04
C PHE A 152 6.81 -9.69 7.66
N ARG A 153 6.10 -10.32 6.72
CA ARG A 153 4.77 -9.89 6.28
C ARG A 153 3.78 -9.77 7.44
N TYR A 154 3.79 -10.74 8.36
CA TYR A 154 2.86 -10.79 9.49
C TYR A 154 3.42 -10.19 10.77
N THR A 155 4.55 -9.47 10.74
CA THR A 155 5.13 -8.85 11.94
C THR A 155 5.46 -7.37 11.73
N PHE A 156 5.94 -6.98 10.53
CA PHE A 156 6.30 -5.58 10.26
C PHE A 156 5.13 -4.60 10.38
N PHE A 157 3.89 -5.06 10.17
CA PHE A 157 2.71 -4.22 10.35
C PHE A 157 2.61 -3.63 11.77
N ILE A 158 3.18 -4.27 12.80
CA ILE A 158 3.11 -3.80 14.19
C ILE A 158 3.76 -2.41 14.33
N LEU A 159 4.88 -2.18 13.62
CA LEU A 159 5.60 -0.91 13.66
C LEU A 159 5.29 -0.02 12.45
N LEU A 160 5.29 -0.60 11.26
CA LEU A 160 5.15 0.18 10.02
C LEU A 160 3.73 0.73 9.83
N TYR A 161 2.70 0.06 10.37
CA TYR A 161 1.32 0.51 10.18
C TYR A 161 1.02 1.79 10.97
N PRO A 162 1.34 1.91 12.27
CA PRO A 162 1.21 3.19 12.99
C PRO A 162 2.07 4.31 12.41
N ILE A 163 3.33 4.01 12.06
CA ILE A 163 4.25 5.00 11.46
C ILE A 163 3.69 5.52 10.13
N GLY A 164 3.24 4.61 9.26
CA GLY A 164 2.65 4.94 7.98
C GLY A 164 1.44 5.86 8.15
N VAL A 165 0.44 5.41 8.90
CA VAL A 165 -0.80 6.17 9.11
C VAL A 165 -0.57 7.53 9.75
N THR A 166 0.35 7.61 10.72
CA THR A 166 0.70 8.90 11.34
C THR A 166 1.31 9.86 10.32
N GLY A 167 2.24 9.37 9.48
CA GLY A 167 2.83 10.16 8.40
C GLY A 167 1.80 10.64 7.38
N GLU A 168 0.87 9.77 6.99
CA GLU A 168 -0.22 10.11 6.05
C GLU A 168 -1.11 11.23 6.62
N LEU A 169 -1.58 11.08 7.86
CA LEU A 169 -2.43 12.06 8.54
C LEU A 169 -1.72 13.40 8.74
N MET A 170 -0.43 13.39 9.10
CA MET A 170 0.37 14.60 9.23
C MET A 170 0.56 15.30 7.88
N SER A 171 0.70 14.55 6.78
CA SER A 171 0.82 15.13 5.44
C SER A 171 -0.50 15.78 4.99
N ILE A 172 -1.64 15.12 5.26
CA ILE A 172 -2.97 15.70 5.01
C ILE A 172 -3.17 16.96 5.85
N PHE A 173 -2.78 16.92 7.13
CA PHE A 173 -2.87 18.07 8.03
C PHE A 173 -2.02 19.25 7.53
N ALA A 174 -0.81 18.99 7.03
CA ALA A 174 0.06 20.02 6.45
C ALA A 174 -0.53 20.63 5.17
N ALA A 175 -1.37 19.89 4.43
CA ALA A 175 -2.06 20.40 3.24
C ALA A 175 -3.27 21.30 3.56
N LEU A 176 -3.94 21.11 4.71
CA LEU A 176 -5.17 21.82 5.07
C LEU A 176 -5.08 23.36 5.00
N PRO A 177 -4.02 24.03 5.53
CA PRO A 177 -3.93 25.49 5.47
C PRO A 177 -3.85 26.02 4.04
N VAL A 178 -3.15 25.30 3.16
CA VAL A 178 -3.03 25.67 1.75
C VAL A 178 -4.38 25.50 1.06
N VAL A 179 -5.01 24.34 1.21
CA VAL A 179 -6.33 24.04 0.62
C VAL A 179 -7.38 25.07 1.05
N LYS A 180 -7.39 25.46 2.33
CA LYS A 180 -8.32 26.48 2.84
C LYS A 180 -8.06 27.85 2.23
N LYS A 181 -6.80 28.23 2.03
CA LYS A 181 -6.42 29.54 1.49
C LYS A 181 -6.70 29.64 -0.02
N THR A 182 -6.43 28.57 -0.76
CA THR A 182 -6.54 28.53 -2.22
C THR A 182 -7.93 28.12 -2.70
N ASN A 183 -8.77 27.57 -1.81
CA ASN A 183 -10.08 27.00 -2.12
C ASN A 183 -10.02 25.97 -3.27
N MET A 184 -8.93 25.20 -3.32
CA MET A 184 -8.66 24.21 -4.36
C MET A 184 -9.70 23.10 -4.37
N TYR A 185 -10.15 22.72 -5.56
CA TYR A 185 -11.13 21.64 -5.80
C TYR A 185 -12.47 21.81 -5.06
N SER A 186 -12.82 23.03 -4.66
CA SER A 186 -14.12 23.35 -4.07
C SER A 186 -15.05 24.02 -5.08
N PHE A 187 -16.35 23.79 -4.93
CA PHE A 187 -17.42 24.44 -5.65
C PHE A 187 -18.32 25.15 -4.64
N ASP A 188 -18.28 26.48 -4.67
CA ASP A 188 -19.16 27.32 -3.87
C ASP A 188 -20.44 27.67 -4.64
N LEU A 189 -21.49 27.99 -3.91
CA LEU A 189 -22.73 28.49 -4.50
C LEU A 189 -22.61 29.99 -4.79
N PRO A 190 -23.29 30.50 -5.85
CA PRO A 190 -24.19 29.77 -6.75
C PRO A 190 -23.45 29.11 -7.93
N ASN A 191 -23.79 27.84 -8.22
CA ASN A 191 -23.36 27.16 -9.44
C ASN A 191 -24.55 26.55 -10.21
N LYS A 192 -24.32 26.24 -11.49
CA LYS A 192 -25.37 25.74 -12.42
C LYS A 192 -26.07 24.45 -11.94
N TYR A 193 -25.41 23.68 -11.08
CA TYR A 193 -25.91 22.39 -10.58
C TYR A 193 -26.50 22.47 -9.17
N ASN A 194 -26.46 23.65 -8.52
CA ASN A 194 -26.86 23.90 -7.12
C ASN A 194 -26.22 22.93 -6.10
N VAL A 195 -24.97 22.52 -6.32
CA VAL A 195 -24.22 21.61 -5.43
C VAL A 195 -23.03 22.34 -4.82
N SER A 196 -22.87 22.31 -3.51
CA SER A 196 -21.63 22.77 -2.86
C SER A 196 -20.75 21.58 -2.47
N PHE A 197 -19.46 21.68 -2.78
CA PHE A 197 -18.45 20.72 -2.34
C PHE A 197 -17.23 21.50 -1.89
N SER A 198 -16.67 21.15 -0.73
CA SER A 198 -15.46 21.78 -0.24
C SER A 198 -14.42 20.73 0.05
N TYR A 199 -13.29 20.86 -0.64
CA TYR A 199 -12.19 19.92 -0.53
C TYR A 199 -11.58 19.93 0.87
N PHE A 200 -11.62 21.07 1.55
CA PHE A 200 -11.21 21.19 2.95
C PHE A 200 -12.01 20.27 3.87
N TYR A 201 -13.35 20.33 3.81
CA TYR A 201 -14.20 19.48 4.63
C TYR A 201 -14.07 18.01 4.25
N TYR A 202 -13.85 17.72 2.97
CA TYR A 202 -13.57 16.36 2.51
C TYR A 202 -12.27 15.79 3.12
N LEU A 203 -11.17 16.56 3.13
CA LEU A 203 -9.92 16.15 3.78
C LEU A 203 -10.10 15.95 5.29
N CYS A 204 -10.84 16.84 5.97
CA CYS A 204 -11.19 16.66 7.37
C CYS A 204 -11.98 15.37 7.61
N PHE A 205 -12.97 15.07 6.75
CA PHE A 205 -13.73 13.82 6.83
C PHE A 205 -12.83 12.60 6.66
N ILE A 206 -11.92 12.60 5.69
CA ILE A 206 -10.94 11.53 5.51
C ILE A 206 -10.11 11.34 6.78
N MET A 207 -9.56 12.41 7.35
CA MET A 207 -8.79 12.31 8.61
C MET A 207 -9.61 11.71 9.76
N VAL A 208 -10.88 12.12 9.92
CA VAL A 208 -11.75 11.56 10.95
C VAL A 208 -12.07 10.09 10.69
N SER A 209 -12.25 9.70 9.42
CA SER A 209 -12.53 8.31 9.04
C SER A 209 -11.41 7.33 9.41
N TYR A 210 -10.17 7.80 9.59
CA TYR A 210 -9.08 6.96 10.07
C TYR A 210 -9.30 6.49 11.52
N LEU A 211 -10.02 7.25 12.37
CA LEU A 211 -10.28 6.87 13.77
C LEU A 211 -11.03 5.53 13.91
N PRO A 212 -12.16 5.29 13.22
CA PRO A 212 -12.84 3.99 13.28
C PRO A 212 -12.14 2.92 12.41
N VAL A 213 -11.59 3.30 11.25
CA VAL A 213 -11.05 2.32 10.28
C VAL A 213 -9.71 1.74 10.74
N PHE A 214 -8.85 2.55 11.35
CA PHE A 214 -7.50 2.14 11.76
C PHE A 214 -7.52 0.98 12.77
N PRO A 215 -8.22 1.06 13.92
CA PRO A 215 -8.22 -0.01 14.92
C PRO A 215 -8.78 -1.31 14.37
N GLN A 216 -9.86 -1.25 13.58
CA GLN A 216 -10.48 -2.43 13.00
C GLN A 216 -9.52 -3.18 12.07
N LEU A 217 -8.86 -2.48 11.15
CA LEU A 217 -7.89 -3.08 10.24
C LEU A 217 -6.64 -3.58 10.98
N TYR A 218 -6.18 -2.83 11.98
CA TYR A 218 -5.00 -3.18 12.77
C TYR A 218 -5.22 -4.44 13.61
N LEU A 219 -6.35 -4.54 14.32
CA LEU A 219 -6.70 -5.73 15.10
C LEU A 219 -6.91 -6.95 14.20
N HIS A 220 -7.52 -6.76 13.03
CA HIS A 220 -7.67 -7.84 12.06
C HIS A 220 -6.33 -8.45 11.62
N MET A 221 -5.28 -7.62 11.47
CA MET A 221 -3.92 -8.11 11.15
C MET A 221 -3.33 -8.98 12.26
N PHE A 222 -3.63 -8.70 13.54
CA PHE A 222 -3.24 -9.61 14.63
C PHE A 222 -3.96 -10.95 14.57
N SER A 223 -5.26 -10.95 14.25
CA SER A 223 -6.02 -12.19 14.04
C SER A 223 -5.43 -13.01 12.88
N GLN A 224 -5.06 -12.35 11.77
CA GLN A 224 -4.40 -13.01 10.63
C GLN A 224 -3.02 -13.57 11.01
N ARG A 225 -2.21 -12.80 11.75
CA ARG A 225 -0.90 -13.26 12.26
C ARG A 225 -1.04 -14.53 13.08
N LYS A 226 -1.97 -14.54 14.06
CA LYS A 226 -2.22 -15.72 14.91
C LYS A 226 -2.63 -16.93 14.07
N LYS A 227 -3.48 -16.74 13.06
CA LYS A 227 -3.95 -17.81 12.18
C LYS A 227 -2.84 -18.41 11.33
N VAL A 228 -1.99 -17.59 10.72
CA VAL A 228 -0.98 -18.08 9.75
C VAL A 228 0.28 -18.60 10.46
N LEU A 229 0.82 -17.83 11.40
CA LEU A 229 2.04 -18.23 12.11
C LEU A 229 1.75 -19.33 13.13
N GLY A 230 0.59 -19.30 13.79
CA GLY A 230 0.18 -20.35 14.72
C GLY A 230 0.01 -21.71 14.03
N ARG A 231 -0.62 -21.74 12.85
CA ARG A 231 -0.80 -22.98 12.07
C ARG A 231 0.53 -23.59 11.61
N ARG A 232 1.46 -22.77 11.08
CA ARG A 232 2.79 -23.25 10.66
C ARG A 232 3.64 -23.76 11.83
N SER A 233 3.49 -23.18 13.02
CA SER A 233 4.16 -23.68 14.22
C SER A 233 3.71 -25.08 14.59
N ILE A 234 2.41 -25.38 14.45
CA ILE A 234 1.83 -26.70 14.74
C ILE A 234 2.28 -27.72 13.68
N GLU A 235 2.20 -27.37 12.39
CA GLU A 235 2.63 -28.24 11.28
C GLU A 235 4.14 -28.55 11.34
N GLY A 236 4.96 -27.60 11.79
CA GLY A 236 6.40 -27.79 12.00
C GLY A 236 6.74 -28.68 13.20
N ALA A 237 5.91 -28.65 14.26
CA ALA A 237 6.07 -29.55 15.41
C ALA A 237 5.72 -31.01 15.01
N GLN A 238 4.61 -31.21 14.29
CA GLN A 238 4.19 -32.53 13.82
C GLN A 238 5.18 -33.19 12.85
N LYS A 239 5.93 -32.41 12.05
CA LYS A 239 7.00 -32.94 11.18
C LYS A 239 8.28 -33.33 11.92
N LYS A 240 8.45 -32.94 13.19
CA LYS A 240 9.62 -33.32 14.02
C LYS A 240 9.35 -34.57 14.87
N ASP A 241 8.09 -34.89 15.11
CA ASP A 241 7.66 -36.03 15.90
C ASP A 241 7.43 -37.32 15.05
N ASN A 242 7.58 -37.23 13.72
CA ASN A 242 7.58 -38.35 12.77
C ASN A 242 8.96 -38.54 12.16
#